data_AF-K0UVQ0-F1
#
_entry.id   AF-K0UVQ0-F1
#
_cell.length_a   1.000
_cell.length_b   1.000
_cell.length_c   1.000
_cell.angle_alpha   90.00
_cell.angle_beta   90.00
_cell.angle_gamma   90.00
#
_symmetry.space_group_name_H-M   'P 1'
#
loop_
_entity.id
_entity.type
_entity.pdbx_description
1 polymer ?
#
loop_
_entity_poly.entity_id
_entity_poly.type
_entity_poly.pdbx_seq_one_letter_code
_entity_poly.pdbx_strand_id
1 'polypeptide(L)'
;MITDKVAPIRHDVEPWFMSGFAFRCVWEALGLDNLPSPLSYRHRGRTYMSEVEADRATVLARLRASLNPNRVRILEALRYPAYLLQGFGQIESGEVYRLLGVIGTTGYCAVITQDPSEQLIFGEDVQIIGCVNIDFPQVVLEALPSYEPGTRPRKEELLEDETPASALRDAKITGSILLSGSPEFTMDYQLLNADHLTLINVADDGAYVVNEGTKAFQIIPATVPNLMQVFKKIEKRQSEALAEKLSAAQADREFDALP
;
A
#
# COMPACT_ATOMS: atom_id res chain seq x y z
N MET A 1 -10.40 2.22 11.33
CA MET A 1 -11.66 1.50 11.08
C MET A 1 -12.68 2.48 10.52
N ILE A 2 -12.96 2.38 9.22
CA ILE A 2 -14.21 2.90 8.64
C ILE A 2 -15.33 2.21 9.40
N THR A 3 -16.24 2.96 9.99
CA THR A 3 -17.20 2.52 11.03
C THR A 3 -18.32 1.62 10.53
N ASP A 4 -18.46 1.45 9.22
CA ASP A 4 -19.28 0.40 8.63
C ASP A 4 -18.69 -0.97 8.95
N LYS A 5 -19.48 -1.85 9.58
CA LYS A 5 -19.07 -3.21 9.99
C LYS A 5 -18.34 -3.93 8.86
N VAL A 6 -17.01 -3.95 8.94
CA VAL A 6 -16.16 -4.82 8.13
C VAL A 6 -16.51 -6.26 8.51
N ALA A 7 -16.59 -7.17 7.53
CA ALA A 7 -16.74 -8.59 7.82
C ALA A 7 -15.60 -9.03 8.77
N PRO A 8 -15.83 -9.90 9.77
CA PRO A 8 -14.75 -10.34 10.63
C PRO A 8 -13.64 -10.96 9.78
N ILE A 9 -12.41 -10.45 9.91
CA ILE A 9 -11.25 -11.00 9.21
C ILE A 9 -11.15 -12.48 9.57
N ARG A 10 -10.92 -13.34 8.57
CA ARG A 10 -10.86 -14.78 8.77
C ARG A 10 -9.56 -15.18 9.50
N HIS A 11 -9.53 -16.43 9.96
CA HIS A 11 -8.36 -17.06 10.57
C HIS A 11 -7.11 -16.86 9.69
N ASP A 12 -5.95 -16.56 10.31
CA ASP A 12 -4.61 -16.37 9.70
C ASP A 12 -4.09 -14.93 9.50
N VAL A 13 -4.68 -13.94 10.18
CA VAL A 13 -4.07 -12.62 10.34
C VAL A 13 -2.91 -12.67 11.33
N GLU A 14 -1.71 -12.25 10.93
CA GLU A 14 -0.53 -12.17 11.79
C GLU A 14 -0.09 -10.71 11.96
N PRO A 15 -0.41 -10.05 13.08
CA PRO A 15 0.14 -8.74 13.39
C PRO A 15 1.58 -8.87 13.88
N TRP A 16 2.45 -7.99 13.39
CA TRP A 16 3.86 -7.96 13.75
C TRP A 16 4.37 -6.52 13.83
N PHE A 17 4.75 -6.12 15.05
CA PHE A 17 5.23 -4.77 15.35
C PHE A 17 6.73 -4.79 15.56
N MET A 18 7.42 -3.80 15.01
CA MET A 18 8.86 -3.62 15.21
C MET A 18 9.27 -2.17 14.96
N SER A 19 10.44 -1.78 15.42
CA SER A 19 10.98 -0.47 15.10
C SER A 19 11.41 -0.37 13.64
N GLY A 20 11.48 0.85 13.10
CA GLY A 20 12.02 1.09 11.75
C GLY A 20 13.45 0.57 11.57
N PHE A 21 14.27 0.59 12.63
CA PHE A 21 15.60 -0.03 12.61
C PHE A 21 15.51 -1.55 12.42
N ALA A 22 14.65 -2.21 13.20
CA ALA A 22 14.47 -3.65 13.09
C ALA A 22 13.93 -4.04 11.71
N PHE A 23 12.99 -3.28 11.18
CA PHE A 23 12.48 -3.49 9.83
C PHE A 23 13.57 -3.29 8.77
N ARG A 24 14.40 -2.25 8.88
CA ARG A 24 15.57 -2.05 8.00
C ARG A 24 16.52 -3.24 8.03
N CYS A 25 16.83 -3.78 9.21
CA CYS A 25 17.67 -4.97 9.35
C CYS A 25 17.05 -6.21 8.70
N VAL A 26 15.72 -6.41 8.84
CA VAL A 26 14.99 -7.47 8.14
C VAL A 26 15.13 -7.32 6.63
N TRP A 27 14.89 -6.11 6.12
CA TRP A 27 14.96 -5.80 4.70
C TRP A 27 16.32 -6.15 4.10
N GLU A 28 17.40 -5.69 4.75
CA GLU A 28 18.77 -6.02 4.35
C GLU A 28 19.07 -7.52 4.44
N ALA A 29 18.54 -8.21 5.46
CA ALA A 29 18.71 -9.66 5.61
C ALA A 29 17.99 -10.47 4.53
N LEU A 30 16.96 -9.91 3.88
CA LEU A 30 16.32 -10.49 2.69
C LEU A 30 17.16 -10.27 1.41
N GLY A 31 18.27 -9.53 1.50
CA GLY A 31 19.10 -9.14 0.37
C GLY A 31 18.55 -7.94 -0.40
N LEU A 32 17.72 -7.11 0.25
CA LEU A 32 17.09 -5.94 -0.35
C LEU A 32 17.78 -4.66 0.14
N ASP A 33 18.31 -3.87 -0.80
CA ASP A 33 19.19 -2.74 -0.48
C ASP A 33 18.41 -1.47 -0.09
N ASN A 34 17.39 -1.13 -0.87
CA ASN A 34 16.58 0.07 -0.68
C ASN A 34 15.25 -0.29 -0.02
N LEU A 35 14.85 0.51 0.99
CA LEU A 35 13.49 0.40 1.50
C LEU A 35 12.52 0.87 0.41
N PRO A 36 11.42 0.14 0.17
CA PRO A 36 10.43 0.49 -0.84
C PRO A 36 9.70 1.77 -0.42
N SER A 37 9.59 2.71 -1.35
CA SER A 37 8.70 3.86 -1.16
C SER A 37 7.29 3.39 -0.82
N PRO A 38 6.57 4.04 0.11
CA PRO A 38 6.95 5.27 0.83
C PRO A 38 7.65 5.02 2.18
N LEU A 39 8.00 3.77 2.49
CA LEU A 39 8.71 3.44 3.73
C LEU A 39 10.11 4.06 3.70
N SER A 40 10.49 4.67 4.80
CA SER A 40 11.76 5.38 4.89
C SER A 40 12.26 5.34 6.31
N TYR A 41 13.52 4.97 6.49
CA TYR A 41 14.13 4.92 7.81
C TYR A 41 15.57 5.42 7.73
N ARG A 42 15.98 6.18 8.75
CA ARG A 42 17.36 6.59 8.94
C ARG A 42 17.78 6.31 10.37
N HIS A 43 18.86 5.55 10.52
CA HIS A 43 19.45 5.32 11.83
C HIS A 43 20.03 6.63 12.39
N ARG A 44 19.63 6.99 13.61
CA ARG A 44 20.06 8.22 14.31
C ARG A 44 20.85 7.87 15.58
N GLY A 45 21.76 8.76 15.99
CA GLY A 45 22.31 8.76 17.35
C GLY A 45 23.56 7.91 17.61
N ARG A 46 24.03 7.10 16.66
CA ARG A 46 25.28 6.33 16.81
C ARG A 46 26.45 7.01 16.12
N THR A 47 27.56 7.16 16.84
CA THR A 47 28.79 7.77 16.31
C THR A 47 29.70 6.74 15.63
N TYR A 48 29.64 5.48 16.06
CA TYR A 48 30.55 4.43 15.60
C TYR A 48 29.81 3.29 14.90
N MET A 49 30.34 2.85 13.74
CA MET A 49 29.78 1.75 12.95
C MET A 49 29.73 0.42 13.72
N SER A 50 30.70 0.16 14.60
CA SER A 50 30.74 -1.05 15.43
C SER A 50 29.54 -1.18 16.37
N GLU A 51 28.99 -0.06 16.86
CA GLU A 51 27.78 -0.07 17.69
C GLU A 51 26.55 -0.43 16.87
N VAL A 52 26.47 0.08 15.64
CA VAL A 52 25.37 -0.23 14.70
C VAL A 52 25.35 -1.72 14.35
N GLU A 53 26.52 -2.32 14.09
CA GLU A 53 26.63 -3.75 13.79
C GLU A 53 26.28 -4.63 15.00
N ALA A 54 26.67 -4.23 16.21
CA ALA A 54 26.28 -4.94 17.43
C ALA A 54 24.75 -4.88 17.69
N ASP A 55 24.14 -3.70 17.47
CA ASP A 55 22.69 -3.51 17.56
C ASP A 55 21.98 -4.35 16.50
N ARG A 56 22.46 -4.35 15.25
CA ARG A 56 21.94 -5.18 14.15
C ARG A 56 21.98 -6.67 14.48
N ALA A 57 23.11 -7.18 14.97
CA ALA A 57 23.25 -8.59 15.34
C ALA A 57 22.24 -8.99 16.44
N THR A 58 22.08 -8.13 17.45
CA THR A 58 21.12 -8.32 18.54
C THR A 58 19.68 -8.34 18.03
N VAL A 59 19.34 -7.41 17.15
CA VAL A 59 18.01 -7.30 16.53
C VAL A 59 17.71 -8.54 15.68
N LEU A 60 18.62 -8.96 14.80
CA LEU A 60 18.44 -10.14 13.95
C LEU A 60 18.32 -11.44 14.78
N ALA A 61 19.06 -11.56 15.88
CA ALA A 61 18.92 -12.69 16.79
C ALA A 61 17.51 -12.75 17.43
N ARG A 62 16.99 -11.61 17.89
CA ARG A 62 15.62 -11.51 18.43
C ARG A 62 14.57 -11.81 17.37
N LEU A 63 14.73 -11.27 16.17
CA LEU A 63 13.84 -11.53 15.04
C LEU A 63 13.78 -13.02 14.73
N ARG A 64 14.94 -13.68 14.60
CA ARG A 64 15.03 -15.12 14.35
C ARG A 64 14.33 -15.95 15.42
N ALA A 65 14.50 -15.59 16.69
CA ALA A 65 13.83 -16.26 17.81
C ALA A 65 12.29 -16.06 17.80
N SER A 66 11.82 -14.97 17.20
CA SER A 66 10.39 -14.62 17.12
C SER A 66 9.67 -15.15 15.88
N LEU A 67 10.38 -15.84 14.97
CA LEU A 67 9.77 -16.34 13.74
C LEU A 67 8.79 -17.47 14.03
N ASN A 68 7.61 -17.35 13.41
CA ASN A 68 6.61 -18.40 13.31
C ASN A 68 6.31 -18.64 11.81
N PRO A 69 5.54 -19.68 11.45
CA PRO A 69 5.24 -19.97 10.05
C PRO A 69 4.61 -18.80 9.28
N ASN A 70 3.74 -18.00 9.92
CA ASN A 70 3.10 -16.85 9.27
C ASN A 70 4.10 -15.72 9.02
N ARG A 71 4.99 -15.41 9.98
CA ARG A 71 6.06 -14.43 9.79
C ARG A 71 7.05 -14.84 8.71
N VAL A 72 7.34 -16.13 8.59
CA VAL A 72 8.15 -16.64 7.45
C VAL A 72 7.44 -16.37 6.12
N ARG A 73 6.12 -16.61 6.04
CA ARG A 73 5.34 -16.28 4.83
C ARG A 73 5.29 -14.79 4.52
N ILE A 74 5.21 -13.92 5.54
CA ILE A 74 5.36 -12.47 5.37
C ILE A 74 6.71 -12.16 4.71
N LEU A 75 7.81 -12.70 5.25
CA LEU A 75 9.16 -12.47 4.71
C LEU A 75 9.30 -13.00 3.27
N GLU A 76 8.72 -14.14 2.95
CA GLU A 76 8.67 -14.68 1.59
C GLU A 76 7.91 -13.76 0.62
N ALA A 77 6.76 -13.22 1.05
CA ALA A 77 5.97 -12.29 0.26
C ALA A 77 6.74 -10.99 -0.05
N LEU A 78 7.47 -10.47 0.95
CA LEU A 78 8.32 -9.27 0.78
C LEU A 78 9.51 -9.52 -0.14
N ARG A 79 10.09 -10.72 -0.08
CA ARG A 79 11.24 -11.09 -0.92
C ARG A 79 10.85 -11.34 -2.38
N TYR A 80 9.66 -11.89 -2.62
CA TYR A 80 9.16 -12.23 -3.95
C TYR A 80 7.79 -11.60 -4.20
N PRO A 81 7.72 -10.25 -4.32
CA PRO A 81 6.47 -9.56 -4.59
C PRO A 81 5.97 -9.88 -6.00
N ALA A 82 4.68 -10.15 -6.13
CA ALA A 82 3.94 -10.21 -7.39
C ALA A 82 3.12 -8.93 -7.64
N TYR A 83 2.86 -8.17 -6.58
CA TYR A 83 2.08 -6.94 -6.62
C TYR A 83 2.51 -6.00 -5.50
N LEU A 84 2.55 -4.70 -5.78
CA LEU A 84 2.79 -3.65 -4.80
C LEU A 84 1.65 -2.65 -4.78
N LEU A 85 1.31 -2.21 -3.57
CA LEU A 85 0.42 -1.09 -3.29
C LEU A 85 1.17 -0.07 -2.43
N GLN A 86 1.22 1.18 -2.84
CA GLN A 86 1.85 2.28 -2.10
C GLN A 86 0.77 3.27 -1.69
N GLY A 87 0.70 3.60 -0.40
CA GLY A 87 -0.16 4.63 0.15
C GLY A 87 0.64 5.75 0.77
N PHE A 88 0.54 6.97 0.24
CA PHE A 88 1.30 8.11 0.76
C PHE A 88 0.46 9.38 0.78
N GLY A 89 0.61 10.17 1.84
CA GLY A 89 -0.05 11.45 1.94
C GLY A 89 -0.06 12.01 3.35
N GLN A 90 -1.11 12.76 3.68
CA GLN A 90 -1.28 13.42 4.98
C GLN A 90 -2.63 13.06 5.60
N ILE A 91 -2.68 13.00 6.92
CA ILE A 91 -3.90 12.81 7.71
C ILE A 91 -4.28 14.10 8.45
N GLU A 92 -5.44 14.14 9.11
CA GLU A 92 -6.04 15.35 9.73
C GLU A 92 -5.09 16.15 10.64
N SER A 93 -4.14 15.49 11.30
CA SER A 93 -3.12 16.07 12.17
C SER A 93 -1.95 16.74 11.42
N GLY A 94 -1.93 16.67 10.08
CA GLY A 94 -0.81 17.07 9.23
C GLY A 94 0.33 16.05 9.18
N GLU A 95 0.19 14.93 9.90
CA GLU A 95 1.18 13.85 9.93
C GLU A 95 1.23 13.11 8.59
N VAL A 96 2.44 12.64 8.24
CA VAL A 96 2.65 11.89 7.01
C VAL A 96 2.20 10.45 7.21
N TYR A 97 1.31 10.00 6.33
CA TYR A 97 0.86 8.62 6.28
C TYR A 97 1.66 7.81 5.26
N ARG A 98 2.04 6.58 5.64
CA ARG A 98 2.81 5.65 4.81
C ARG A 98 2.19 4.27 4.91
N LEU A 99 1.93 3.68 3.74
CA LEU A 99 1.48 2.31 3.60
C LEU A 99 2.23 1.64 2.45
N LEU A 100 2.64 0.39 2.67
CA LEU A 100 3.07 -0.53 1.64
C LEU A 100 2.27 -1.82 1.76
N GLY A 101 1.47 -2.14 0.76
CA GLY A 101 0.86 -3.45 0.58
C GLY A 101 1.66 -4.28 -0.40
N VAL A 102 1.80 -5.58 -0.12
CA VAL A 102 2.50 -6.55 -0.96
C VAL A 102 1.65 -7.81 -1.07
N ILE A 103 1.47 -8.31 -2.29
CA ILE A 103 1.02 -9.69 -2.53
C ILE A 103 2.23 -10.46 -3.04
N GLY A 104 2.63 -11.50 -2.32
CA GLY A 104 3.71 -12.39 -2.71
C GLY A 104 3.32 -13.36 -3.82
N THR A 105 4.30 -13.90 -4.54
CA THR A 105 4.08 -14.95 -5.55
C THR A 105 3.44 -16.22 -5.00
N THR A 106 3.50 -16.45 -3.68
CA THR A 106 2.86 -17.57 -2.98
C THR A 106 1.39 -17.31 -2.63
N GLY A 107 0.88 -16.10 -2.87
CA GLY A 107 -0.47 -15.68 -2.49
C GLY A 107 -0.63 -15.27 -1.02
N TYR A 108 0.44 -15.29 -0.23
CA TYR A 108 0.46 -14.63 1.08
C TYR A 108 0.81 -13.15 0.91
N CYS A 109 0.27 -12.31 1.79
CA CYS A 109 0.32 -10.86 1.66
C CYS A 109 0.84 -10.22 2.94
N ALA A 110 1.31 -8.98 2.80
CA ALA A 110 1.70 -8.13 3.91
C ALA A 110 1.19 -6.71 3.65
N VAL A 111 0.52 -6.12 4.64
CA VAL A 111 0.19 -4.70 4.67
C VAL A 111 1.02 -4.05 5.76
N ILE A 112 1.79 -3.05 5.39
CA ILE A 112 2.77 -2.40 6.25
C ILE A 112 2.38 -0.93 6.39
N THR A 113 2.24 -0.45 7.62
CA THR A 113 2.18 0.98 7.92
C THR A 113 3.41 1.40 8.71
N GLN A 114 3.76 2.68 8.59
CA GLN A 114 4.91 3.24 9.31
C GLN A 114 4.52 4.55 9.98
N ASP A 115 4.82 4.64 11.27
CA ASP A 115 4.55 5.81 12.08
C ASP A 115 5.40 7.01 11.60
N PRO A 116 4.86 8.24 11.68
CA PRO A 116 5.59 9.44 11.31
C PRO A 116 6.80 9.68 12.24
N SER A 117 7.84 10.31 11.71
CA SER A 117 8.95 10.86 12.50
C SER A 117 8.86 12.38 12.59
N GLU A 118 9.61 12.98 13.51
CA GLU A 118 9.86 14.44 13.56
C GLU A 118 10.34 15.02 12.21
N GLN A 119 11.07 14.23 11.42
CA GLN A 119 11.48 14.63 10.07
C GLN A 119 10.54 14.00 9.05
N LEU A 120 9.85 14.83 8.28
CA LEU A 120 8.84 14.41 7.31
C LEU A 120 9.32 13.37 6.28
N ILE A 121 10.62 13.28 6.02
CA ILE A 121 11.21 12.35 5.05
C ILE A 121 11.45 10.93 5.60
N PHE A 122 11.38 10.74 6.92
CA PHE A 122 11.59 9.45 7.58
C PHE A 122 10.34 9.05 8.38
N GLY A 123 10.17 7.75 8.57
CA GLY A 123 9.24 7.20 9.55
C GLY A 123 9.98 6.46 10.67
N GLU A 124 9.20 5.98 11.63
CA GLU A 124 9.70 5.35 12.86
C GLU A 124 9.28 3.89 12.91
N ASP A 125 8.39 3.55 13.83
CA ASP A 125 7.94 2.19 14.06
C ASP A 125 7.08 1.68 12.90
N VAL A 126 7.14 0.38 12.69
CA VAL A 126 6.53 -0.33 11.57
C VAL A 126 5.56 -1.36 12.11
N GLN A 127 4.35 -1.34 11.55
CA GLN A 127 3.31 -2.31 11.83
C GLN A 127 3.08 -3.13 10.57
N ILE A 128 3.14 -4.45 10.68
CA ILE A 128 2.91 -5.38 9.57
C ILE A 128 1.71 -6.23 9.92
N ILE A 129 0.80 -6.40 8.96
CA ILE A 129 -0.31 -7.33 9.05
C ILE A 129 -0.16 -8.33 7.91
N GLY A 130 0.18 -9.57 8.24
CA GLY A 130 0.19 -10.70 7.31
C GLY A 130 -1.21 -11.27 7.09
N CYS A 131 -1.57 -11.59 5.85
CA CYS A 131 -2.86 -12.19 5.53
C CYS A 131 -2.80 -13.02 4.25
N VAL A 132 -3.86 -13.76 3.95
CA VAL A 132 -4.05 -14.42 2.65
C VAL A 132 -4.58 -13.42 1.60
N ASN A 133 -4.34 -13.68 0.31
CA ASN A 133 -4.72 -12.77 -0.78
C ASN A 133 -6.20 -12.36 -0.79
N ILE A 134 -7.13 -13.27 -0.46
CA ILE A 134 -8.57 -12.93 -0.46
C ILE A 134 -8.92 -11.86 0.58
N ASP A 135 -8.15 -11.75 1.66
CA ASP A 135 -8.36 -10.78 2.74
C ASP A 135 -7.54 -9.49 2.52
N PHE A 136 -6.61 -9.48 1.55
CA PHE A 136 -5.70 -8.36 1.33
C PHE A 136 -6.40 -7.00 1.14
N PRO A 137 -7.45 -6.87 0.29
CA PRO A 137 -8.16 -5.60 0.16
C PRO A 137 -8.75 -5.13 1.49
N GLN A 138 -9.29 -6.06 2.29
CA GLN A 138 -9.86 -5.74 3.59
C GLN A 138 -8.79 -5.27 4.57
N VAL A 139 -7.65 -5.95 4.65
CA VAL A 139 -6.55 -5.58 5.54
C VAL A 139 -5.97 -4.21 5.16
N VAL A 140 -5.90 -3.89 3.85
CA VAL A 140 -5.55 -2.54 3.39
C VAL A 140 -6.52 -1.50 3.93
N LEU A 141 -7.84 -1.76 3.87
CA LEU A 141 -8.84 -0.82 4.38
C LEU A 141 -8.78 -0.64 5.89
N GLU A 142 -8.44 -1.68 6.64
CA GLU A 142 -8.27 -1.59 8.09
C GLU A 142 -7.03 -0.82 8.49
N ALA A 143 -5.98 -0.85 7.66
CA ALA A 143 -4.76 -0.07 7.85
C ALA A 143 -4.94 1.42 7.56
N LEU A 144 -5.93 1.81 6.75
CA LEU A 144 -6.23 3.21 6.45
C LEU A 144 -6.73 3.97 7.70
N PRO A 145 -6.54 5.30 7.74
CA PRO A 145 -7.04 6.12 8.84
C PRO A 145 -8.54 5.94 9.05
N SER A 146 -8.96 6.03 10.31
CA SER A 146 -10.37 5.94 10.69
C SER A 146 -11.09 7.22 10.31
N TYR A 147 -11.70 7.24 9.13
CA TYR A 147 -12.59 8.32 8.71
C TYR A 147 -14.03 7.81 8.60
N GLU A 148 -14.98 8.64 9.03
CA GLU A 148 -16.39 8.44 8.72
C GLU A 148 -16.61 8.66 7.22
N PRO A 149 -17.43 7.85 6.53
CA PRO A 149 -17.79 8.11 5.15
C PRO A 149 -18.50 9.46 5.00
N GLY A 150 -18.16 10.21 3.95
CA GLY A 150 -18.84 11.46 3.62
C GLY A 150 -20.32 11.27 3.26
N THR A 151 -21.10 12.32 3.40
CA THR A 151 -22.57 12.26 3.30
C THR A 151 -23.13 12.70 1.93
N ARG A 152 -22.32 13.35 1.10
CA ARG A 152 -22.73 13.85 -0.22
C ARG A 152 -22.95 12.69 -1.19
N PRO A 153 -23.90 12.84 -2.15
CA PRO A 153 -24.12 11.82 -3.16
C PRO A 153 -22.87 11.61 -4.02
N ARG A 154 -22.76 10.41 -4.58
CA ARG A 154 -21.76 10.09 -5.62
C ARG A 154 -21.83 11.14 -6.73
N LYS A 155 -20.66 11.65 -7.12
CA LYS A 155 -20.45 12.46 -8.31
C LYS A 155 -19.65 11.67 -9.33
N GLU A 156 -20.06 11.75 -10.58
CA GLU A 156 -19.35 11.19 -11.73
C GLU A 156 -19.50 12.19 -12.87
N GLU A 157 -18.39 12.56 -13.48
CA GLU A 157 -18.35 13.61 -14.49
C GLU A 157 -17.21 13.36 -15.49
N LEU A 158 -17.36 13.87 -16.71
CA LEU A 158 -16.30 13.85 -17.70
C LEU A 158 -15.21 14.88 -17.36
N LEU A 159 -13.95 14.52 -17.58
CA LEU A 159 -12.80 15.38 -17.31
C LEU A 159 -12.76 16.64 -18.20
N GLU A 160 -13.44 16.61 -19.35
CA GLU A 160 -13.57 17.76 -20.25
C GLU A 160 -14.55 18.82 -19.72
N ASP A 161 -15.54 18.40 -18.93
CA ASP A 161 -16.56 19.27 -18.37
C ASP A 161 -16.13 19.82 -17.00
N GLU A 162 -15.51 18.98 -16.16
CA GLU A 162 -15.05 19.37 -14.83
C GLU A 162 -13.83 18.54 -14.41
N THR A 163 -12.98 19.09 -13.54
CA THR A 163 -11.87 18.36 -12.92
C THR A 163 -12.20 18.02 -11.46
N PRO A 164 -11.59 16.97 -10.86
CA PRO A 164 -11.73 16.72 -9.42
C PRO A 164 -11.34 17.94 -8.58
N ALA A 165 -10.28 18.66 -8.98
CA ALA A 165 -9.83 19.86 -8.30
C ALA A 165 -10.87 21.00 -8.35
N SER A 166 -11.56 21.19 -9.47
CA SER A 166 -12.64 22.18 -9.55
C SER A 166 -13.88 21.74 -8.75
N ALA A 167 -14.23 20.45 -8.79
CA ALA A 167 -15.35 19.90 -8.03
C ALA A 167 -15.15 19.99 -6.50
N LEU A 168 -13.89 19.97 -6.06
CA LEU A 168 -13.49 20.05 -4.65
C LEU A 168 -12.97 21.44 -4.25
N ARG A 169 -13.11 22.46 -5.12
CA ARG A 169 -12.53 23.80 -4.90
C ARG A 169 -12.92 24.42 -3.56
N ASP A 170 -14.18 24.26 -3.17
CA ASP A 170 -14.72 24.85 -1.94
C ASP A 170 -14.67 23.87 -0.75
N ALA A 171 -14.13 22.66 -0.96
CA ALA A 171 -13.98 21.66 0.09
C ALA A 171 -12.68 21.90 0.88
N LYS A 172 -12.78 21.97 2.20
CA LYS A 172 -11.61 22.00 3.08
C LYS A 172 -11.11 20.57 3.30
N ILE A 173 -10.12 20.16 2.52
CA ILE A 173 -9.48 18.83 2.66
C ILE A 173 -8.55 18.85 3.87
N THR A 174 -8.80 17.95 4.83
CA THR A 174 -8.00 17.81 6.07
C THR A 174 -7.06 16.61 6.02
N GLY A 175 -7.36 15.61 5.19
CA GLY A 175 -6.47 14.49 4.91
C GLY A 175 -6.54 14.09 3.44
N SER A 176 -5.43 13.63 2.87
CA SER A 176 -5.35 13.16 1.49
C SER A 176 -4.26 12.10 1.39
N ILE A 177 -4.64 10.90 0.94
CA ILE A 177 -3.74 9.76 0.76
C ILE A 177 -3.92 9.25 -0.67
N LEU A 178 -2.84 9.30 -1.44
CA LEU A 178 -2.76 8.67 -2.74
C LEU A 178 -2.41 7.20 -2.54
N LEU A 179 -3.28 6.29 -3.00
CA LEU A 179 -3.02 4.87 -3.09
C LEU A 179 -2.76 4.51 -4.55
N SER A 180 -1.61 3.89 -4.81
CA SER A 180 -1.14 3.53 -6.14
C SER A 180 -0.75 2.05 -6.15
N GLY A 181 -1.24 1.28 -7.11
CA GLY A 181 -1.04 -0.16 -7.15
C GLY A 181 -0.62 -0.68 -8.51
N SER A 182 0.35 -1.59 -8.55
CA SER A 182 0.79 -2.23 -9.79
C SER A 182 1.43 -3.61 -9.60
N PRO A 183 1.19 -4.57 -10.53
CA PRO A 183 1.99 -5.80 -10.65
C PRO A 183 3.34 -5.56 -11.34
N GLU A 184 3.56 -4.37 -11.91
CA GLU A 184 4.77 -4.00 -12.62
C GLU A 184 5.53 -2.92 -11.85
N PHE A 185 6.78 -3.22 -11.52
CA PHE A 185 7.62 -2.28 -10.79
C PHE A 185 9.09 -2.54 -11.09
N THR A 186 9.90 -1.51 -10.92
CA THR A 186 11.36 -1.62 -11.04
C THR A 186 11.96 -2.35 -9.82
N MET A 187 13.25 -2.70 -9.90
CA MET A 187 13.97 -3.26 -8.74
C MET A 187 14.02 -2.31 -7.54
N ASP A 188 13.90 -0.99 -7.79
CA ASP A 188 13.78 0.04 -6.76
C ASP A 188 12.33 0.32 -6.34
N TYR A 189 11.41 -0.59 -6.66
CA TYR A 189 9.99 -0.54 -6.27
C TYR A 189 9.23 0.66 -6.83
N GLN A 190 9.70 1.25 -7.93
CA GLN A 190 8.94 2.26 -8.65
C GLN A 190 7.83 1.57 -9.44
N LEU A 191 6.58 1.92 -9.16
CA LEU A 191 5.42 1.36 -9.85
C LEU A 191 5.40 1.82 -11.32
N LEU A 192 5.08 0.89 -12.22
CA LEU A 192 4.87 1.13 -13.64
C LEU A 192 3.39 0.87 -13.96
N ASN A 193 2.77 1.67 -14.82
CA ASN A 193 1.36 1.50 -15.22
C ASN A 193 0.41 1.37 -14.02
N ALA A 194 0.65 2.15 -12.95
CA ALA A 194 -0.10 2.01 -11.71
C ALA A 194 -1.54 2.52 -11.86
N ASP A 195 -2.47 1.82 -11.20
CA ASP A 195 -3.79 2.36 -10.93
C ASP A 195 -3.72 3.26 -9.69
N HIS A 196 -4.38 4.41 -9.77
CA HIS A 196 -4.37 5.42 -8.72
C HIS A 196 -5.78 5.64 -8.16
N LEU A 197 -5.88 5.80 -6.84
CA LEU A 197 -7.06 6.34 -6.18
C LEU A 197 -6.61 7.26 -5.05
N THR A 198 -7.35 8.33 -4.80
CA THR A 198 -7.06 9.25 -3.70
C THR A 198 -8.16 9.15 -2.66
N LEU A 199 -7.80 8.77 -1.43
CA LEU A 199 -8.68 8.91 -0.27
C LEU A 199 -8.52 10.33 0.25
N ILE A 200 -9.60 11.09 0.30
CA ILE A 200 -9.63 12.42 0.90
C ILE A 200 -10.55 12.43 2.11
N ASN A 201 -10.24 13.26 3.09
CA ASN A 201 -11.15 13.60 4.17
C ASN A 201 -11.52 15.07 4.08
N VAL A 202 -12.82 15.36 4.06
CA VAL A 202 -13.36 16.72 3.95
C VAL A 202 -13.86 17.14 5.32
N ALA A 203 -13.39 18.31 5.78
CA ALA A 203 -13.81 18.89 7.05
C ALA A 203 -15.34 18.97 7.14
N ASP A 204 -15.87 18.61 8.31
CA ASP A 204 -17.29 18.70 8.66
C ASP A 204 -18.23 17.79 7.83
N ASP A 205 -17.71 16.85 7.05
CA ASP A 205 -18.51 15.94 6.21
C ASP A 205 -18.03 14.48 6.28
N GLY A 206 -16.74 14.23 6.04
CA GLY A 206 -16.14 12.90 6.09
C GLY A 206 -15.34 12.54 4.84
N ALA A 207 -15.03 11.26 4.69
CA ALA A 207 -14.12 10.76 3.69
C ALA A 207 -14.78 10.35 2.37
N TYR A 208 -14.04 10.61 1.29
CA TYR A 208 -14.40 10.28 -0.08
C TYR A 208 -13.24 9.60 -0.79
N VAL A 209 -13.57 8.74 -1.74
CA VAL A 209 -12.63 8.20 -2.72
C VAL A 209 -12.78 8.99 -4.00
N VAL A 210 -11.67 9.54 -4.47
CA VAL A 210 -11.53 10.15 -5.79
C VAL A 210 -10.84 9.13 -6.69
N ASN A 211 -11.53 8.70 -7.74
CA ASN A 211 -11.00 7.78 -8.75
C ASN A 211 -10.99 8.50 -10.10
N GLU A 212 -9.79 8.76 -10.61
CA GLU A 212 -9.57 9.43 -11.88
C GLU A 212 -9.29 8.39 -12.98
N GLY A 213 -10.18 8.31 -13.95
CA GLY A 213 -9.95 7.57 -15.19
C GLY A 213 -9.35 8.47 -16.27
N THR A 214 -9.18 7.93 -17.48
CA THR A 214 -8.62 8.68 -18.62
C THR A 214 -9.55 9.75 -19.19
N LYS A 215 -10.87 9.60 -18.99
CA LYS A 215 -11.89 10.50 -19.56
C LYS A 215 -12.89 11.05 -18.55
N ALA A 216 -12.95 10.46 -17.36
CA ALA A 216 -13.97 10.76 -16.36
C ALA A 216 -13.38 10.54 -14.98
N PHE A 217 -13.98 11.19 -13.98
CA PHE A 217 -13.65 10.96 -12.59
C PHE A 217 -14.90 10.63 -11.78
N GLN A 218 -14.68 10.00 -10.62
CA GLN A 218 -15.71 9.69 -9.65
C GLN A 218 -15.28 10.20 -8.28
N ILE A 219 -16.20 10.84 -7.56
CA ILE A 219 -16.06 11.17 -6.14
C ILE A 219 -17.20 10.44 -5.42
N ILE A 220 -16.84 9.47 -4.59
CA ILE A 220 -17.81 8.62 -3.89
C ILE A 220 -17.51 8.60 -2.39
N PRO A 221 -18.53 8.54 -1.51
CA PRO A 221 -18.30 8.32 -0.08
C PRO A 221 -17.39 7.10 0.17
N ALA A 222 -16.44 7.24 1.08
CA ALA A 222 -15.46 6.19 1.41
C ALA A 222 -16.06 5.09 2.31
N THR A 223 -17.17 4.50 1.88
CA THR A 223 -17.75 3.32 2.54
C THR A 223 -16.96 2.07 2.17
N VAL A 224 -16.99 1.04 3.03
CA VAL A 224 -16.34 -0.25 2.76
C VAL A 224 -16.80 -0.86 1.42
N PRO A 225 -18.11 -0.91 1.08
CA PRO A 225 -18.55 -1.42 -0.21
C PRO A 225 -17.99 -0.64 -1.41
N ASN A 226 -17.94 0.70 -1.33
CA ASN A 226 -17.43 1.55 -2.40
C ASN A 226 -15.94 1.32 -2.62
N LEU A 227 -15.16 1.28 -1.54
CA LEU A 227 -13.73 1.00 -1.58
C LEU A 227 -13.43 -0.40 -2.12
N MET A 228 -14.15 -1.42 -1.67
CA MET A 228 -14.03 -2.78 -2.18
C MET A 228 -14.39 -2.88 -3.67
N GLN A 229 -15.39 -2.12 -4.12
CA GLN A 229 -15.73 -2.05 -5.55
C GLN A 229 -14.62 -1.39 -6.38
N VAL A 230 -13.95 -0.36 -5.85
CA VAL A 230 -12.78 0.26 -6.49
C VAL A 230 -11.63 -0.74 -6.58
N PHE A 231 -11.30 -1.45 -5.50
CA PHE A 231 -10.26 -2.49 -5.52
C PHE A 231 -10.56 -3.60 -6.54
N LYS A 232 -11.81 -4.06 -6.66
CA LYS A 232 -12.22 -5.04 -7.67
C LYS A 232 -12.05 -4.54 -9.10
N LYS A 233 -12.30 -3.26 -9.36
CA LYS A 233 -12.07 -2.66 -10.69
C LYS A 233 -10.59 -2.63 -11.03
N ILE A 234 -9.74 -2.31 -10.06
CA ILE A 234 -8.28 -2.33 -10.19
C ILE A 234 -7.79 -3.76 -10.46
N GLU A 235 -8.22 -4.74 -9.66
CA GLU A 235 -7.88 -6.16 -9.85
C GLU A 235 -8.27 -6.69 -11.24
N LYS A 236 -9.46 -6.30 -11.71
CA LYS A 236 -9.94 -6.68 -13.05
C LYS A 236 -9.03 -6.11 -14.15
N ARG A 237 -8.69 -4.82 -14.09
CA ARG A 237 -7.80 -4.17 -15.08
C ARG A 237 -6.41 -4.82 -15.11
N GLN A 238 -5.88 -5.16 -13.94
CA GLN A 238 -4.59 -5.83 -13.83
C GLN A 238 -4.62 -7.24 -14.42
N SER A 239 -5.71 -7.97 -14.21
CA SER A 239 -5.92 -9.29 -14.82
C SER A 239 -6.02 -9.21 -16.34
N GLU A 240 -6.71 -8.20 -16.87
CA GLU A 240 -6.83 -7.93 -18.31
C GLU A 240 -5.47 -7.57 -18.92
N ALA A 241 -4.71 -6.66 -18.29
CA ALA A 241 -3.37 -6.28 -18.75
C ALA A 241 -2.38 -7.47 -18.72
N LEU A 242 -2.46 -8.34 -17.71
CA LEU A 242 -1.65 -9.56 -17.65
C LEU A 242 -2.01 -10.54 -18.77
N ALA A 243 -3.30 -10.71 -19.06
CA ALA A 243 -3.76 -11.56 -20.16
C ALA A 243 -3.29 -11.03 -21.53
N GLU A 244 -3.35 -9.72 -21.75
CA GLU A 244 -2.83 -9.07 -22.97
C GLU A 244 -1.33 -9.30 -23.13
N LYS A 245 -0.55 -9.16 -22.05
CA LYS A 245 0.91 -9.42 -22.07
C LYS A 245 1.26 -10.87 -22.35
N LEU A 246 0.53 -11.81 -21.72
CA LEU A 246 0.73 -13.24 -21.98
C LEU A 246 0.41 -13.59 -23.43
N SER A 247 -0.66 -12.99 -23.99
CA SER A 247 -1.01 -13.16 -25.39
C SER A 247 0.03 -12.56 -26.35
N ALA A 248 0.56 -11.38 -26.04
CA ALA A 248 1.62 -10.75 -26.83
C ALA A 248 2.92 -11.59 -26.82
N ALA A 249 3.32 -12.10 -25.65
CA ALA A 249 4.50 -12.97 -25.53
C ALA A 249 4.33 -14.33 -26.24
N GLN A 250 3.10 -14.85 -26.34
CA GLN A 250 2.80 -16.04 -27.14
C GLN A 250 2.86 -15.74 -28.64
N ALA A 251 2.31 -14.62 -29.09
CA ALA A 251 2.37 -14.19 -30.49
C ALA A 251 3.81 -13.96 -30.97
N ASP A 252 4.66 -13.35 -30.14
CA ASP A 252 6.08 -13.14 -30.47
C ASP A 252 6.83 -14.48 -30.61
N ARG A 253 6.53 -15.47 -29.75
CA ARG A 253 7.11 -16.82 -29.86
C ARG A 253 6.62 -17.59 -31.07
N GLU A 254 5.38 -17.38 -31.50
CA GLU A 254 4.84 -17.96 -32.74
C GLU A 254 5.43 -17.28 -33.98
N PHE A 255 5.72 -15.97 -33.92
CA PHE A 255 6.39 -15.22 -34.98
C PHE A 255 7.86 -15.64 -35.15
N ASP A 256 8.59 -15.81 -34.05
CA ASP A 256 9.98 -16.30 -34.04
C ASP A 256 10.12 -17.79 -34.40
N ALA A 257 9.00 -18.53 -34.45
CA ALA A 257 8.95 -19.94 -34.84
C ALA A 257 8.57 -20.16 -36.33
N LEU A 258 8.46 -19.10 -37.13
CA LEU A 258 8.30 -19.20 -38.58
C LEU A 258 9.66 -19.47 -39.27
N PRO A 259 9.76 -20.44 -40.19
CA PRO A 259 11.02 -20.84 -40.85
C PRO A 259 11.55 -19.82 -41.86
#